data_AF-A0A4Z0K9G4-F1
#
_entry.id   AF-A0A4Z0K9G4-F1
#
_cell.length_a   1.000
_cell.length_b   1.000
_cell.length_c   1.000
_cell.angle_alpha   90.00
_cell.angle_beta   90.00
_cell.angle_gamma   90.00
#
_symmetry.space_group_name_H-M   'P 1'
#
loop_
_entity.id
_entity.type
_entity.pdbx_description
1 polymer ?
#
loop_
_entity_poly.entity_id
_entity_poly.type
_entity_poly.pdbx_seq_one_letter_code
_entity_poly.pdbx_strand_id
1 'polypeptide(L)'
;MTSIIVNEPGGPEKYVVTADDSSASAAPSEGQLQVALSKAGVNFLDVVQRRGGTPVTAPFAPGVEGVGAVTAVGNGVDGFSVGDRVGWMTGGQGSFSATVLVDADKASAAAGRHR
;
A
#
# COMPACT_ATOMS: atom_id res chain seq x y z
N MET A 1 -9.07 1.33 -11.47
CA MET A 1 -7.61 1.44 -11.63
C MET A 1 -7.03 0.03 -11.60
N THR A 2 -5.74 -0.19 -11.82
CA THR A 2 -5.17 -1.54 -11.95
C THR A 2 -4.45 -1.95 -10.67
N SER A 3 -4.76 -3.16 -10.17
CA SER A 3 -4.16 -3.74 -8.96
C SER A 3 -3.75 -5.19 -9.20
N ILE A 4 -2.92 -5.73 -8.31
CA ILE A 4 -2.57 -7.16 -8.26
C ILE A 4 -3.30 -7.82 -7.09
N ILE A 5 -3.82 -9.02 -7.29
CA ILE A 5 -4.43 -9.84 -6.24
C ILE A 5 -3.83 -11.25 -6.29
N VAL A 6 -3.63 -11.85 -5.11
CA VAL A 6 -3.31 -13.26 -4.93
C VAL A 6 -4.55 -13.97 -4.38
N ASN A 7 -5.23 -14.74 -5.22
CA ASN A 7 -6.49 -15.43 -4.87
C ASN A 7 -6.25 -16.74 -4.09
N GLU A 8 -5.09 -17.35 -4.27
CA GLU A 8 -4.68 -18.57 -3.58
C GLU A 8 -3.14 -18.68 -3.58
N PRO A 9 -2.54 -19.41 -2.62
CA PRO A 9 -1.09 -19.59 -2.59
C PRO A 9 -0.55 -20.32 -3.83
N GLY A 10 0.69 -20.01 -4.25
CA GLY A 10 1.36 -20.76 -5.31
C GLY A 10 2.56 -20.10 -5.98
N GLY A 11 2.75 -20.43 -7.26
CA GLY A 11 3.82 -19.91 -8.11
C GLY A 11 3.58 -18.46 -8.56
N PRO A 12 4.51 -17.87 -9.34
CA PRO A 12 4.41 -16.49 -9.82
C PRO A 12 3.11 -16.16 -10.58
N GLU A 13 2.52 -17.15 -11.23
CA GLU A 13 1.23 -17.05 -11.93
C GLU A 13 0.06 -16.67 -11.01
N LYS A 14 0.23 -16.76 -9.68
CA LYS A 14 -0.79 -16.34 -8.71
C LYS A 14 -0.86 -14.84 -8.48
N TYR A 15 0.07 -14.05 -9.04
CA TYR A 15 -0.11 -12.60 -9.13
C TYR A 15 -1.03 -12.27 -10.30
N VAL A 16 -2.32 -12.06 -10.00
CA VAL A 16 -3.33 -11.76 -11.02
C VAL A 16 -3.56 -10.26 -11.08
N VAL A 17 -3.38 -9.68 -12.27
CA VAL A 17 -3.73 -8.28 -12.53
C VAL A 17 -5.25 -8.16 -12.66
N THR A 18 -5.85 -7.22 -11.94
CA THR A 18 -7.29 -6.93 -11.98
C THR A 18 -7.53 -5.44 -12.17
N ALA A 19 -8.70 -5.10 -12.74
CA ALA A 19 -9.21 -3.73 -12.78
C ALA A 19 -10.02 -3.35 -11.53
N ASP A 20 -10.22 -4.32 -10.63
CA ASP A 20 -10.80 -4.11 -9.31
C ASP A 20 -9.75 -3.55 -8.36
N ASP A 21 -9.95 -2.30 -7.98
CA ASP A 21 -9.09 -1.57 -7.05
C ASP A 21 -9.94 -1.04 -5.89
N SER A 22 -10.67 -1.96 -5.25
CA SER A 22 -11.48 -1.66 -4.07
C SER A 22 -10.67 -0.97 -2.95
N SER A 23 -9.37 -1.26 -2.83
CA SER A 23 -8.44 -0.51 -1.97
C SER A 23 -8.28 0.96 -2.36
N ALA A 24 -8.31 1.29 -3.65
CA ALA A 24 -8.17 2.68 -4.10
C ALA A 24 -9.42 3.53 -3.94
N SER A 25 -10.60 2.91 -3.83
CA SER A 25 -11.84 3.64 -3.56
C SER A 25 -12.12 3.79 -2.07
N ALA A 26 -11.39 3.11 -1.19
CA ALA A 26 -11.59 3.22 0.24
C ALA A 26 -11.02 4.54 0.76
N ALA A 27 -11.87 5.35 1.40
CA ALA A 27 -11.39 6.49 2.18
C ALA A 27 -10.51 5.98 3.35
N PRO A 28 -9.43 6.69 3.71
CA PRO A 28 -8.59 6.27 4.82
C PRO A 28 -9.39 6.27 6.12
N SER A 29 -9.24 5.22 6.91
CA SER A 29 -9.81 5.15 8.25
C SER A 29 -8.97 5.95 9.26
N GLU A 30 -9.37 5.94 10.53
CA GLU A 30 -8.59 6.61 11.60
C GLU A 30 -7.15 6.10 11.62
N GLY A 31 -6.18 7.01 11.68
CA GLY A 31 -4.76 6.65 11.67
C GLY A 31 -4.18 6.31 10.29
N GLN A 32 -4.93 6.40 9.20
CA GLN A 32 -4.46 6.04 7.87
C GLN A 32 -4.28 7.24 6.92
N LEU A 33 -3.39 7.07 5.95
CA LEU A 33 -3.24 7.92 4.78
C LEU A 33 -3.75 7.16 3.56
N GLN A 34 -4.36 7.86 2.62
CA GLN A 34 -4.46 7.35 1.25
C GLN A 34 -3.33 7.96 0.44
N VAL A 35 -2.61 7.12 -0.30
CA VAL A 35 -1.44 7.54 -1.08
C VAL A 35 -1.61 7.11 -2.53
N ALA A 36 -1.48 8.06 -3.45
CA ALA A 36 -1.28 7.75 -4.87
C ALA A 36 0.14 7.21 -5.04
N LEU A 37 0.24 5.93 -5.39
CA LEU A 37 1.50 5.23 -5.48
C LEU A 37 2.30 5.74 -6.69
N SER A 38 3.57 6.07 -6.48
CA SER A 38 4.51 6.36 -7.56
C SER A 38 5.35 5.14 -7.94
N LYS A 39 5.88 4.45 -6.92
CA LYS A 39 6.68 3.23 -7.06
C LYS A 39 6.38 2.27 -5.90
N ALA A 40 6.25 0.99 -6.20
CA ALA A 40 6.26 -0.09 -5.22
C ALA A 40 7.64 -0.72 -5.11
N GLY A 41 8.06 -1.08 -3.91
CA GLY A 41 9.18 -1.97 -3.66
C GLY A 41 8.75 -3.42 -3.81
N VAL A 42 9.59 -4.26 -4.40
CA VAL A 42 9.38 -5.72 -4.47
C VAL A 42 10.35 -6.38 -3.49
N ASN A 43 9.80 -7.10 -2.53
CA ASN A 43 10.53 -7.73 -1.43
C ASN A 43 10.44 -9.25 -1.49
N PHE A 44 11.40 -9.93 -0.87
CA PHE A 44 11.30 -11.39 -0.71
C PHE A 44 10.06 -11.81 0.10
N LEU A 45 9.59 -10.94 1.00
CA LEU A 45 8.35 -11.14 1.75
C LEU A 45 7.15 -11.37 0.81
N ASP A 46 7.07 -10.70 -0.33
CA ASP A 46 5.98 -10.88 -1.29
C ASP A 46 5.92 -12.32 -1.81
N VAL A 47 7.09 -12.93 -2.02
CA VAL A 47 7.22 -14.34 -2.42
C VAL A 47 6.78 -15.26 -1.30
N VAL A 48 7.19 -14.97 -0.05
CA VAL A 48 6.81 -15.77 1.12
C VAL A 48 5.30 -15.70 1.36
N GLN A 49 4.70 -14.51 1.29
CA GLN A 49 3.24 -14.30 1.40
C GLN A 49 2.50 -15.05 0.30
N ARG A 50 2.87 -14.86 -0.96
CA ARG A 50 2.20 -15.52 -2.10
C ARG A 50 2.32 -17.04 -2.05
N ARG A 51 3.36 -17.60 -1.42
CA ARG A 51 3.49 -19.06 -1.20
C ARG A 51 2.71 -19.57 0.02
N GLY A 52 2.02 -18.71 0.76
CA GLY A 52 1.30 -19.08 1.98
C GLY A 52 2.21 -19.26 3.20
N GLY A 53 3.44 -18.73 3.16
CA GLY A 53 4.42 -18.84 4.25
C GLY A 53 4.26 -17.80 5.35
N THR A 54 3.13 -17.07 5.39
CA THR A 54 2.84 -16.04 6.39
C THR A 54 1.40 -16.17 6.88
N PRO A 55 1.01 -15.53 8.00
CA PRO A 55 -0.38 -15.49 8.44
C PRO A 55 -1.37 -14.79 7.49
N VAL A 56 -0.90 -14.06 6.47
CA VAL A 56 -1.79 -13.43 5.48
C VAL A 56 -2.48 -14.52 4.65
N THR A 57 -3.81 -14.54 4.69
CA THR A 57 -4.64 -15.51 3.98
C THR A 57 -5.15 -14.94 2.66
N ALA A 58 -5.18 -15.77 1.61
CA ALA A 58 -5.81 -15.41 0.36
C ALA A 58 -7.35 -15.36 0.47
N PRO A 59 -8.05 -14.49 -0.30
CA PRO A 59 -7.49 -13.52 -1.24
C PRO A 59 -6.84 -12.32 -0.53
N PHE A 60 -5.72 -11.83 -1.06
CA PHE A 60 -5.07 -10.62 -0.54
C PHE A 60 -4.40 -9.79 -1.65
N ALA A 61 -4.24 -8.49 -1.40
CA ALA A 61 -3.47 -7.58 -2.25
C ALA A 61 -1.99 -7.57 -1.79
N PRO A 62 -1.01 -7.96 -2.63
CA PRO A 62 0.41 -8.02 -2.27
C PRO A 62 1.10 -6.65 -2.31
N GLY A 63 2.36 -6.62 -1.85
CA GLY A 63 3.17 -5.41 -1.74
C GLY A 63 2.95 -4.71 -0.40
N VAL A 64 4.06 -4.32 0.24
CA VAL A 64 4.06 -3.66 1.58
C VAL A 64 4.93 -2.41 1.64
N GLU A 65 5.62 -2.06 0.55
CA GLU A 65 6.60 -0.99 0.46
C GLU A 65 6.31 -0.11 -0.75
N GLY A 66 6.50 1.19 -0.59
CA GLY A 66 6.44 2.11 -1.70
C GLY A 66 6.72 3.56 -1.33
N VAL A 67 6.62 4.40 -2.35
CA VAL A 67 6.63 5.85 -2.25
C VAL A 67 5.53 6.46 -3.11
N GLY A 68 5.00 7.59 -2.68
CA GLY A 68 3.89 8.24 -3.37
C GLY A 68 3.56 9.61 -2.80
N ALA A 69 2.38 10.12 -3.18
CA ALA A 69 1.86 11.38 -2.68
C ALA A 69 0.53 11.15 -1.94
N VAL A 70 0.37 11.77 -0.77
CA VAL A 70 -0.87 11.69 0.02
C VAL A 70 -2.01 12.32 -0.77
N THR A 71 -3.11 11.57 -0.96
CA THR A 71 -4.34 12.04 -1.62
C THR A 71 -5.46 12.30 -0.62
N ALA A 72 -5.46 11.63 0.53
CA ALA A 72 -6.37 11.87 1.63
C ALA A 72 -5.72 11.52 2.97
N VAL A 73 -6.18 12.17 4.03
CA VAL A 73 -5.70 11.97 5.41
C VAL A 73 -6.89 11.53 6.25
N GLY A 74 -6.76 10.40 6.94
CA GLY A 74 -7.76 9.87 7.85
C GLY A 74 -7.87 10.68 9.14
N ASN A 75 -8.94 10.42 9.90
CA ASN A 75 -9.14 11.08 11.19
C ASN A 75 -7.99 10.78 12.17
N GLY A 76 -7.66 11.74 13.04
CA GLY A 76 -6.62 11.55 14.07
C GLY A 76 -5.17 11.49 13.57
N VAL A 77 -4.93 11.71 12.27
CA VAL A 77 -3.57 11.75 11.71
C VAL A 77 -3.03 13.18 11.72
N ASP A 78 -1.99 13.40 12.53
CA ASP A 78 -1.23 14.65 12.55
C ASP A 78 0.06 14.54 11.71
N GLY A 79 0.63 15.68 11.31
CA GLY A 79 1.95 15.74 10.65
C GLY A 79 1.97 15.44 9.15
N PHE A 80 0.83 15.06 8.57
CA PHE A 80 0.65 14.83 7.14
C PHE A 80 -0.41 15.77 6.53
N SER A 81 -0.31 15.99 5.23
CA SER A 81 -1.19 16.83 4.43
C SER A 81 -1.29 16.25 3.04
N VAL A 82 -2.44 16.47 2.38
CA VAL A 82 -2.59 16.14 0.96
C VAL A 82 -1.49 16.82 0.14
N GLY A 83 -0.87 16.07 -0.76
CA GLY A 83 0.27 16.49 -1.57
C GLY A 83 1.64 16.17 -0.98
N ASP A 84 1.72 15.77 0.29
CA ASP A 84 2.99 15.35 0.87
C ASP A 84 3.54 14.12 0.16
N ARG A 85 4.84 14.14 -0.13
CA ARG A 85 5.55 12.95 -0.58
C ARG A 85 5.91 12.09 0.62
N VAL A 86 5.53 10.82 0.57
CA VAL A 86 5.74 9.87 1.66
C VAL A 86 6.36 8.58 1.14
N GLY A 87 7.12 7.91 2.00
CA GLY A 87 7.59 6.54 1.81
C GLY A 87 7.25 5.67 3.01
N TRP A 88 7.10 4.37 2.78
CA TRP A 88 6.82 3.38 3.80
C TRP A 88 7.48 2.05 3.42
N MET A 89 7.87 1.26 4.43
CA MET A 89 8.43 -0.08 4.26
C MET A 89 7.52 -1.18 4.83
N THR A 90 6.46 -0.78 5.55
CA THR A 90 5.43 -1.64 6.16
C THR A 90 4.13 -0.83 6.28
N GLY A 91 3.02 -1.45 6.70
CA GLY A 91 1.76 -0.72 6.97
C GLY A 91 0.99 -0.28 5.72
N GLY A 92 1.48 -0.65 4.53
CA GLY A 92 0.82 -0.40 3.24
C GLY A 92 0.56 -1.69 2.47
N GLN A 93 -0.13 -2.66 3.08
CA GLN A 93 -0.50 -3.90 2.39
C GLN A 93 -1.37 -3.58 1.16
N GLY A 94 -1.02 -4.13 0.00
CA GLY A 94 -1.66 -3.80 -1.27
C GLY A 94 -0.91 -2.74 -2.08
N SER A 95 0.38 -2.50 -1.78
CA SER A 95 1.21 -1.54 -2.53
C SER A 95 1.42 -1.91 -4.00
N PHE A 96 0.94 -3.07 -4.49
CA PHE A 96 0.87 -3.35 -5.94
C PHE A 96 -0.46 -2.88 -6.53
N SER A 97 -0.79 -1.61 -6.31
CA SER A 97 -2.00 -0.92 -6.77
C SER A 97 -1.68 0.54 -7.16
N ALA A 98 -2.56 1.19 -7.92
CA ALA A 98 -2.43 2.62 -8.23
C ALA A 98 -2.52 3.52 -6.99
N THR A 99 -3.29 3.12 -5.97
CA THR A 99 -3.30 3.80 -4.66
C THR A 99 -3.34 2.78 -3.52
N VAL A 100 -2.94 3.22 -2.34
CA VAL A 100 -2.79 2.35 -1.18
C VAL A 100 -3.15 3.10 0.10
N LEU A 101 -3.76 2.38 1.04
CA LEU A 101 -3.93 2.84 2.41
C LEU A 101 -2.67 2.51 3.21
N VAL A 102 -2.10 3.52 3.85
CA VAL A 102 -0.85 3.40 4.61
C VAL A 102 -1.12 3.84 6.04
N ASP A 103 -0.76 3.02 7.01
CA ASP A 103 -0.80 3.41 8.42
C ASP A 103 0.15 4.60 8.63
N ALA A 104 -0.38 5.71 9.16
CA ALA A 104 0.36 6.98 9.22
C ALA A 104 1.62 6.88 10.10
N ASP A 105 1.61 6.01 11.12
CA ASP A 105 2.76 5.76 12.00
C ASP A 105 3.90 4.96 11.32
N LYS A 106 3.64 4.37 10.15
CA LYS A 106 4.63 3.69 9.30
C LYS A 106 5.09 4.52 8.12
N ALA A 107 4.44 5.66 7.87
CA ALA A 107 4.82 6.58 6.81
C ALA A 107 5.92 7.55 7.27
N SER A 108 6.84 7.86 6.38
CA SER A 108 7.83 8.91 6.56
C SER A 108 7.66 9.97 5.47
N ALA A 109 7.53 11.22 5.88
CA ALA A 109 7.54 12.34 4.94
C ALA A 109 8.94 12.52 4.34
N ALA A 110 9.01 12.76 3.03
CA ALA A 110 10.27 13.13 2.40
C ALA A 110 10.75 14.49 2.96
N ALA A 111 12.02 14.58 3.34
CA ALA A 111 12.62 15.82 3.83
C ALA A 111 12.47 16.93 2.77
N GLY A 112 11.96 18.10 3.19
CA GLY A 112 11.68 19.22 2.27
C GLY A 112 10.59 20.19 2.67
N ARG A 113 9.97 20.06 3.86
CA ARG A 113 9.13 21.13 4.42
C ARG A 113 10.01 22.29 4.92
N HIS A 114 10.63 23.03 4.00
CA HIS A 114 10.90 24.44 4.27
C HIS A 114 9.59 25.17 4.04
N ARG A 115 8.83 25.37 5.13
CA ARG A 115 8.00 26.57 5.25
C ARG A 115 8.89 27.70 5.74
#